data_AF-A0A7J3RXZ0-F1
#
_entry.id   AF-A0A7J3RXZ0-F1
#
_cell.length_a   1.000
_cell.length_b   1.000
_cell.length_c   1.000
_cell.angle_alpha   90.00
_cell.angle_beta   90.00
_cell.angle_gamma   90.00
#
_symmetry.space_group_name_H-M   'P 1'
#
loop_
_entity.id
_entity.type
_entity.pdbx_description
1 polymer ?
#
loop_
_entity_poly.entity_id
_entity_poly.type
_entity_poly.pdbx_seq_one_letter_code
_entity_poly.pdbx_strand_id
1 'polypeptide(L)'
;MSVNAEKLLPGLRALVARRLVERFGFKQKEVAQALGLSPSAITQYIKGGRALSQAGALNQPEVMSLVDELCEKVAARKGQLIQAEFLQLLYEASRLLQMKRPPGEGEAPSVRLEGKDQLLETLKSRLQAEQEAAEMFMGMAVHVRNDLSRLLFRQVASDSIRHADIVMAIISAVERGEEGKVDLPSVEELKRLHRYEEVAHVHSLDRVQQLFPSPIIAALLETVEADEEKHSRLLSKLIEMSSAEPRA
;
A
#
# COMPACT_ATOMS: atom_id res chain seq x y z
N MET A 1 -3.14 -1.28 25.98
CA MET A 1 -3.34 -0.67 24.64
C MET A 1 -2.78 -1.62 23.60
N SER A 2 -3.63 -2.23 22.77
CA SER A 2 -3.20 -3.16 21.70
C SER A 2 -2.42 -2.39 20.63
N VAL A 3 -1.24 -2.87 20.22
CA VAL A 3 -0.58 -2.34 19.02
C VAL A 3 -1.22 -3.01 17.82
N ASN A 4 -2.08 -2.29 17.11
CA ASN A 4 -2.60 -2.74 15.82
C ASN A 4 -1.42 -2.90 14.84
N ALA A 5 -1.38 -3.99 14.08
CA ALA A 5 -0.38 -4.22 13.03
C ALA A 5 -0.31 -3.05 12.03
N GLU A 6 -1.43 -2.34 11.85
CA GLU A 6 -1.61 -1.13 11.03
C GLU A 6 -0.79 0.09 11.51
N LYS A 7 -0.44 0.14 12.80
CA LYS A 7 0.38 1.21 13.39
C LYS A 7 1.83 0.79 13.56
N LEU A 8 2.11 -0.51 13.47
CA LEU A 8 3.43 -1.08 13.69
C LEU A 8 4.37 -0.72 12.54
N LEU A 9 3.96 -0.94 11.29
CA LEU A 9 4.79 -0.64 10.11
C LEU A 9 5.12 0.85 9.96
N PRO A 10 4.13 1.77 9.89
CA PRO A 10 4.43 3.21 9.80
C PRO A 10 5.11 3.74 11.07
N GLY A 11 4.81 3.18 12.25
CA GLY A 11 5.46 3.54 13.51
C GLY A 11 6.94 3.15 13.54
N LEU A 12 7.29 1.95 13.09
CA LEU A 12 8.69 1.51 12.99
C LEU A 12 9.44 2.29 11.91
N ARG A 13 8.82 2.60 10.76
CA ARG A 13 9.42 3.47 9.75
C ARG A 13 9.75 4.86 10.31
N ALA A 14 8.81 5.45 11.06
CA ALA A 14 9.03 6.73 11.70
C ALA A 14 10.15 6.68 12.77
N LEU A 15 10.19 5.61 13.58
CA LEU A 15 11.23 5.41 14.60
C LEU A 15 12.61 5.24 13.97
N VAL A 16 12.74 4.37 12.96
CA VAL A 16 14.01 4.16 12.23
C VAL A 16 14.45 5.44 11.53
N ALA A 17 13.55 6.13 10.81
CA ALA A 17 13.84 7.38 10.13
C ALA A 17 14.36 8.44 11.12
N ARG A 18 13.65 8.61 12.24
CA ARG A 18 14.02 9.57 13.28
C ARG A 18 15.37 9.22 13.89
N ARG A 19 15.61 7.95 14.20
CA ARG A 19 16.85 7.51 14.85
C ARG A 19 18.06 7.70 13.94
N LEU A 20 17.94 7.38 12.66
CA LEU A 20 19.00 7.63 11.67
C LEU A 20 19.35 9.12 11.54
N VAL A 21 18.35 10.01 11.56
CA VAL A 21 18.59 11.46 11.50
C VAL A 21 19.14 12.02 12.81
N GLU A 22 18.49 11.74 13.94
CA GLU A 22 18.80 12.37 15.23
C GLU A 22 20.04 11.78 15.90
N ARG A 23 20.24 10.46 15.82
CA ARG A 23 21.34 9.77 16.53
C ARG A 23 22.55 9.48 15.65
N PHE A 24 22.32 9.15 14.38
CA PHE A 24 23.38 8.78 13.44
C PHE A 24 23.74 9.90 12.44
N GLY A 25 23.03 11.04 12.49
CA GLY A 25 23.38 12.24 11.73
C GLY A 25 23.12 12.15 10.22
N PHE A 26 22.34 11.16 9.77
CA PHE A 26 21.99 11.05 8.35
C PHE A 26 21.13 12.23 7.91
N LYS A 27 21.35 12.70 6.68
CA LYS A 27 20.48 13.71 6.08
C LYS A 27 19.13 13.07 5.75
N GLN A 28 18.05 13.84 5.90
CA GLN A 28 16.70 13.36 5.58
C GLN A 28 16.58 12.78 4.15
N LYS A 29 17.33 13.33 3.19
CA LYS A 29 17.41 12.82 1.82
C LYS A 29 18.05 11.42 1.73
N GLU A 30 19.07 11.16 2.52
CA GLU A 30 19.76 9.85 2.57
C GLU A 30 18.86 8.81 3.23
N VAL A 31 18.15 9.20 4.29
CA VAL A 31 17.17 8.35 4.96
C VAL A 31 15.96 8.05 4.07
N ALA A 32 15.50 9.03 3.29
CA ALA A 32 14.46 8.85 2.28
C ALA A 32 14.88 7.80 1.24
N GLN A 33 16.10 7.90 0.72
CA GLN A 33 16.64 6.91 -0.22
C GLN A 33 16.80 5.52 0.42
N ALA A 34 17.30 5.45 1.65
CA ALA A 34 17.51 4.20 2.37
C ALA A 34 16.19 3.45 2.65
N LEU A 35 15.14 4.19 3.01
CA LEU A 35 13.83 3.62 3.33
C LEU A 35 12.94 3.41 2.10
N GLY A 36 13.36 3.89 0.92
CA GLY A 36 12.50 3.96 -0.26
C GLY A 36 11.28 4.85 0.03
N LEU A 37 11.51 6.06 0.52
CA LEU A 37 10.45 7.03 0.85
C LEU A 37 10.77 8.37 0.20
N SER A 38 9.77 9.23 0.08
CA SER A 38 10.00 10.61 -0.36
C SER A 38 10.60 11.47 0.77
N PRO A 39 11.37 12.52 0.45
CA PRO A 39 11.82 13.49 1.45
C PRO A 39 10.66 14.15 2.22
N SER A 40 9.48 14.28 1.60
CA SER A 40 8.25 14.76 2.25
C SER A 40 7.71 13.77 3.28
N ALA A 41 7.68 12.47 2.99
CA ALA A 41 7.31 11.43 3.94
C ALA A 41 8.24 11.42 5.17
N ILE A 42 9.56 11.53 4.94
CA ILE A 42 10.54 11.67 6.03
C ILE A 42 10.30 12.95 6.84
N THR A 43 10.01 14.07 6.18
CA THR A 43 9.69 15.33 6.85
C THR A 43 8.45 15.19 7.73
N GLN A 44 7.42 14.46 7.29
CA GLN A 44 6.21 14.20 8.07
C GLN A 44 6.49 13.27 9.26
N TYR A 45 7.32 12.24 9.11
CA TYR A 45 7.72 11.36 10.21
C TYR A 45 8.53 12.10 11.29
N ILE A 46 9.36 13.07 10.89
CA ILE A 46 10.17 13.87 11.81
C ILE A 46 9.31 14.96 12.48
N LYS A 47 8.50 15.70 11.71
CA LYS A 47 7.66 16.81 12.22
C LYS A 47 6.39 16.35 12.96
N GLY A 48 5.93 15.13 12.73
CA GLY A 48 4.65 14.62 13.23
C GLY A 48 4.67 14.27 14.72
N GLY A 49 4.31 15.24 15.58
CA GLY A 49 3.99 14.98 17.00
C GLY A 49 2.80 14.03 17.23
N ARG A 50 1.97 13.78 16.20
CA ARG A 50 0.84 12.84 16.24
C ARG A 50 1.19 11.38 15.91
N ALA A 51 2.34 11.12 15.27
CA ALA A 51 2.88 9.76 15.18
C ALA A 51 3.43 9.30 16.55
N LEU A 52 3.88 10.24 17.37
CA LEU A 52 4.36 10.02 18.74
C LEU A 52 3.22 9.60 19.69
N SER A 53 2.02 10.17 19.54
CA SER A 53 0.86 9.81 20.38
C SER A 53 0.29 8.43 20.07
N GLN A 54 0.62 7.85 18.91
CA GLN A 54 0.21 6.50 18.50
C GLN A 54 1.35 5.46 18.61
N ALA A 55 2.60 5.91 18.73
CA ALA A 55 3.80 5.09 18.96
C ALA A 55 4.09 4.82 20.46
N GLY A 56 3.25 5.27 21.39
CA GLY A 56 3.46 5.05 22.83
C GLY A 56 3.64 3.56 23.19
N ALA A 57 3.04 2.66 22.42
CA ALA A 57 3.19 1.23 22.60
C ALA A 57 4.43 0.62 21.89
N LEU A 58 5.04 1.33 20.93
CA LEU A 58 6.32 0.97 20.29
C LEU A 58 7.54 1.50 21.06
N ASN A 59 7.34 2.50 21.93
CA ASN A 59 8.38 3.07 22.77
C ASN A 59 8.74 2.17 23.97
N GLN A 60 8.77 0.86 23.75
CA GLN A 60 9.24 -0.11 24.74
C GLN A 60 10.74 -0.31 24.59
N PRO A 61 11.50 -0.45 25.70
CA PRO A 61 12.95 -0.61 25.66
C PRO A 61 13.40 -1.73 24.71
N GLU A 62 12.67 -2.83 24.68
CA GLU A 62 13.00 -4.00 23.86
C GLU A 62 12.79 -3.74 22.37
N VAL A 63 11.71 -3.05 21.99
CA VAL A 63 11.46 -2.65 20.58
C VAL A 63 12.46 -1.58 20.13
N MET A 64 12.75 -0.62 21.01
CA MET A 64 13.74 0.42 20.72
C MET A 64 15.16 -0.14 20.58
N SER A 65 15.51 -1.20 21.31
CA SER A 65 16.78 -1.91 21.13
C SER A 65 16.90 -2.52 19.74
N LEU A 66 15.82 -3.13 19.22
CA LEU A 66 15.81 -3.71 17.87
C LEU A 66 15.91 -2.61 16.79
N VAL A 67 15.22 -1.49 16.99
CA VAL A 67 15.33 -0.31 16.13
C VAL A 67 16.75 0.21 16.12
N ASP A 68 17.38 0.32 17.29
CA ASP A 68 18.76 0.78 17.44
C ASP A 68 19.75 -0.16 16.75
N GLU A 69 19.62 -1.48 16.94
CA GLU A 69 20.48 -2.47 16.28
C GLU A 69 20.38 -2.38 14.75
N LEU A 70 19.17 -2.22 14.22
CA LEU A 70 18.99 -2.01 12.77
C LEU A 70 19.66 -0.71 12.32
N CYS A 71 19.48 0.39 13.06
CA CYS A 71 20.09 1.68 12.71
C CYS A 71 21.62 1.63 12.76
N GLU A 72 22.21 0.88 13.70
CA GLU A 72 23.65 0.65 13.78
C GLU A 72 24.18 -0.11 12.55
N LYS A 73 23.47 -1.18 12.14
CA LYS A 73 23.79 -1.93 10.91
C LYS A 73 23.71 -1.05 9.66
N VAL A 74 22.66 -0.23 9.56
CA VAL A 74 22.49 0.74 8.47
C VAL A 74 23.62 1.77 8.47
N ALA A 75 23.99 2.29 9.65
CA ALA A 75 25.08 3.26 9.79
C ALA A 75 26.43 2.68 9.40
N ALA A 76 26.73 1.45 9.84
CA ALA A 76 27.94 0.72 9.47
C ALA A 76 28.06 0.51 7.96
N ARG A 77 26.93 0.39 7.25
CA ARG A 77 26.85 0.26 5.79
C ARG A 77 26.61 1.58 5.06
N LYS A 78 26.90 2.72 5.70
CA LYS A 78 26.78 4.06 5.12
C LYS A 78 25.38 4.36 4.55
N GLY A 79 24.33 3.92 5.25
CA GLY A 79 22.94 4.22 4.90
C GLY A 79 22.26 3.17 4.04
N GLN A 80 22.90 2.03 3.75
CA GLN A 80 22.24 0.94 3.03
C GLN A 80 21.37 0.11 3.98
N LEU A 81 20.05 0.27 3.85
CA LEU A 81 19.07 -0.57 4.53
C LEU A 81 18.77 -1.83 3.70
N ILE A 82 18.88 -2.99 4.32
CA ILE A 82 18.45 -4.25 3.71
C ILE A 82 17.00 -4.50 4.10
N GLN A 83 16.12 -4.62 3.10
CA GLN A 83 14.68 -4.78 3.31
C GLN A 83 14.34 -6.00 4.19
N ALA A 84 15.08 -7.10 4.05
CA ALA A 84 14.91 -8.29 4.89
C ALA A 84 15.14 -8.01 6.38
N GLU A 85 16.09 -7.14 6.73
CA GLU A 85 16.37 -6.78 8.13
C GLU A 85 15.25 -5.88 8.70
N PHE A 86 14.67 -5.02 7.87
CA PHE A 86 13.51 -4.22 8.26
C PHE A 86 12.25 -5.08 8.47
N LEU A 87 12.04 -6.10 7.62
CA LEU A 87 10.97 -7.09 7.81
C LEU A 87 11.18 -7.94 9.06
N GLN A 88 12.42 -8.29 9.37
CA GLN A 88 12.77 -9.00 10.61
C GLN A 88 12.46 -8.13 11.84
N LEU A 89 12.83 -6.84 11.83
CA LEU A 89 12.46 -5.88 12.88
C LEU A 89 10.94 -5.82 13.07
N LEU A 90 10.18 -5.74 11.98
CA LEU A 90 8.72 -5.73 12.02
C LEU A 90 8.17 -6.98 12.71
N TYR A 91 8.66 -8.16 12.32
CA TYR A 91 8.24 -9.43 12.89
C TYR A 91 8.57 -9.52 14.39
N GLU A 92 9.80 -9.19 14.79
CA GLU A 92 10.25 -9.29 16.18
C GLU A 92 9.53 -8.28 17.09
N ALA A 93 9.33 -7.05 16.62
CA ALA A 93 8.53 -6.05 17.34
C ALA A 93 7.08 -6.52 17.51
N SER A 94 6.48 -7.13 16.48
CA SER A 94 5.12 -7.68 16.58
C SER A 94 5.00 -8.77 17.65
N ARG A 95 6.00 -9.64 17.77
CA ARG A 95 6.04 -10.73 18.75
C ARG A 95 6.17 -10.19 20.18
N LEU A 96 7.07 -9.23 20.40
CA LEU A 96 7.29 -8.63 21.73
C LEU A 96 6.03 -7.92 22.26
N LEU A 97 5.26 -7.30 21.36
CA LEU A 97 4.04 -6.59 21.73
C LEU A 97 2.86 -7.53 21.98
N GLN A 98 2.88 -8.76 21.44
CA GLN A 98 1.88 -9.80 21.71
C GLN A 98 2.15 -10.56 23.02
N MET A 99 3.41 -10.75 23.41
CA MET A 99 3.78 -11.52 24.62
C MET A 99 3.49 -10.80 25.96
N LYS A 100 3.20 -9.50 25.96
CA LYS A 100 2.94 -8.69 27.18
C LYS A 100 1.45 -8.58 27.56
N ARG A 101 0.53 -9.35 26.96
CA ARG A 101 -0.90 -9.35 27.37
C ARG A 101 -1.13 -10.38 28.50
N PRO A 102 -1.48 -9.98 29.74
CA PRO A 102 -1.99 -10.94 30.72
C PRO A 102 -3.38 -11.45 30.29
N PRO A 103 -3.71 -12.74 30.49
CA PRO A 103 -5.03 -13.27 30.25
C PRO A 103 -5.94 -12.94 31.45
N GLY A 104 -6.95 -12.11 31.21
CA GLY A 104 -8.02 -11.83 32.16
C GLY A 104 -7.98 -10.41 32.73
N GLU A 105 -8.89 -9.57 32.24
CA GLU A 105 -9.83 -8.76 33.03
C GLU A 105 -10.79 -8.07 32.05
N GLY A 106 -12.07 -8.11 32.41
CA GLY A 106 -13.19 -8.11 31.48
C GLY A 106 -13.50 -6.77 30.82
N GLU A 107 -14.02 -6.87 29.61
CA GLU A 107 -15.26 -6.21 29.22
C GLU A 107 -15.82 -6.94 27.99
N ALA A 108 -17.05 -7.43 28.11
CA ALA A 108 -17.91 -7.77 27.00
C ALA A 108 -19.31 -7.21 27.34
N PRO A 109 -20.14 -6.74 26.39
CA PRO A 109 -19.92 -6.55 24.96
C PRO A 109 -20.35 -5.15 24.44
N SER A 110 -19.46 -4.44 23.74
CA SER A 110 -19.82 -3.34 22.82
C SER A 110 -19.46 -3.73 21.37
N VAL A 111 -19.99 -4.87 20.92
CA VAL A 111 -19.62 -5.56 19.66
C VAL A 111 -20.28 -4.92 18.41
N ARG A 112 -20.41 -3.59 18.34
CA ARG A 112 -20.94 -2.95 17.12
C ARG A 112 -20.20 -1.71 16.64
N LEU A 113 -19.26 -1.18 17.42
CA LEU A 113 -18.50 0.03 17.07
C LEU A 113 -17.02 -0.25 16.76
N GLU A 114 -16.47 -1.40 17.15
CA GLU A 114 -15.04 -1.71 16.93
C GLU A 114 -14.69 -2.07 15.47
N GLY A 115 -15.63 -2.65 14.71
CA GLY A 115 -15.35 -3.12 13.35
C GLY A 115 -15.18 -1.98 12.33
N LYS A 116 -15.97 -0.90 12.46
CA LYS A 116 -15.92 0.23 11.53
C LYS A 116 -14.64 1.06 11.72
N ASP A 117 -14.25 1.29 12.97
CA ASP A 117 -13.03 2.04 13.28
C ASP A 117 -11.78 1.25 12.86
N GLN A 118 -11.75 -0.07 13.10
CA GLN A 118 -10.66 -0.94 12.62
C GLN A 118 -10.58 -0.96 11.09
N LEU A 119 -11.73 -1.09 10.41
CA LEU A 119 -11.79 -1.04 8.93
C LEU A 119 -11.25 0.30 8.39
N LEU A 120 -11.66 1.42 8.97
CA LEU A 120 -11.20 2.75 8.56
C LEU A 120 -9.69 2.92 8.78
N GLU A 121 -9.14 2.38 9.87
CA GLU A 121 -7.69 2.39 10.10
C GLU A 121 -6.94 1.52 9.07
N THR A 122 -7.44 0.32 8.74
CA THR A 122 -6.87 -0.51 7.67
C THR A 122 -6.84 0.25 6.33
N LEU A 123 -7.96 0.88 5.96
CA LEU A 123 -8.09 1.61 4.71
C LEU A 123 -7.17 2.85 4.68
N LYS A 124 -7.08 3.60 5.77
CA LYS A 124 -6.15 4.74 5.88
C LYS A 124 -4.70 4.31 5.76
N SER A 125 -4.32 3.19 6.37
CA SER A 125 -2.97 2.63 6.23
C SER A 125 -2.69 2.23 4.77
N ARG A 126 -3.67 1.64 4.07
CA ARG A 126 -3.52 1.26 2.67
C ARG A 126 -3.41 2.49 1.76
N LEU A 127 -4.24 3.50 1.97
CA LEU A 127 -4.19 4.77 1.24
C LEU A 127 -2.79 5.39 1.31
N GLN A 128 -2.20 5.44 2.51
CA GLN A 128 -0.86 5.98 2.70
C GLN A 128 0.19 5.13 1.96
N ALA A 129 0.12 3.80 2.04
CA ALA A 129 1.07 2.93 1.36
C ALA A 129 1.02 3.08 -0.16
N GLU A 130 -0.17 3.26 -0.74
CA GLU A 130 -0.34 3.50 -2.18
C GLU A 130 0.22 4.88 -2.59
N GLN A 131 0.02 5.92 -1.80
CA GLN A 131 0.62 7.24 -2.05
C GLN A 131 2.15 7.19 -2.00
N GLU A 132 2.71 6.53 -0.98
CA GLU A 132 4.17 6.33 -0.85
C GLU A 132 4.72 5.55 -2.05
N ALA A 133 4.03 4.50 -2.50
CA ALA A 133 4.41 3.72 -3.68
C ALA A 133 4.37 4.55 -4.97
N ALA A 134 3.31 5.32 -5.21
CA ALA A 134 3.21 6.20 -6.35
C ALA A 134 4.38 7.20 -6.42
N GLU A 135 4.72 7.83 -5.29
CA GLU A 135 5.85 8.75 -5.19
C GLU A 135 7.19 8.06 -5.49
N MET A 136 7.43 6.86 -4.94
CA MET A 136 8.64 6.08 -5.19
C MET A 136 8.82 5.75 -6.67
N PHE A 137 7.79 5.19 -7.30
CA PHE A 137 7.87 4.72 -8.68
C PHE A 137 7.97 5.89 -9.67
N MET A 138 7.26 6.99 -9.41
CA MET A 138 7.40 8.21 -10.21
C MET A 138 8.80 8.83 -10.06
N GLY A 139 9.36 8.83 -8.85
CA GLY A 139 10.74 9.24 -8.60
C GLY A 139 11.75 8.41 -9.39
N MET A 140 11.58 7.09 -9.44
CA MET A 140 12.43 6.23 -10.26
C MET A 140 12.26 6.52 -11.76
N ALA A 141 11.03 6.70 -12.25
CA ALA A 141 10.78 7.00 -13.66
C ALA A 141 11.57 8.22 -14.18
N VAL A 142 11.78 9.25 -13.34
CA VAL A 142 12.58 10.43 -13.71
C VAL A 142 14.05 10.09 -13.99
N HIS A 143 14.61 9.10 -13.30
CA HIS A 143 16.03 8.76 -13.38
C HIS A 143 16.35 7.70 -14.44
N VAL A 144 15.34 6.98 -14.92
CA VAL A 144 15.50 5.94 -15.93
C VAL A 144 15.66 6.55 -17.31
N ARG A 145 16.72 6.15 -18.02
CA ARG A 145 17.03 6.63 -19.38
C ARG A 145 16.25 5.93 -20.47
N ASN A 146 15.96 4.64 -20.30
CA ASN A 146 15.22 3.85 -21.29
C ASN A 146 13.71 4.15 -21.22
N ASP A 147 13.09 4.41 -22.37
CA ASP A 147 11.69 4.84 -22.43
C ASP A 147 10.70 3.72 -22.03
N LEU A 148 10.99 2.47 -22.37
CA LEU A 148 10.17 1.30 -22.01
C LEU A 148 10.26 1.02 -20.50
N SER A 149 11.46 1.10 -19.93
CA SER A 149 11.65 1.02 -18.48
C SER A 149 10.93 2.15 -17.76
N ARG A 150 11.03 3.38 -18.27
CA ARG A 150 10.31 4.53 -17.73
C ARG A 150 8.80 4.36 -17.81
N LEU A 151 8.30 3.72 -18.86
CA LEU A 151 6.89 3.42 -19.02
C LEU A 151 6.40 2.46 -17.93
N LEU A 152 7.13 1.36 -17.67
CA LEU A 152 6.80 0.42 -16.60
C LEU A 152 6.68 1.11 -15.24
N PHE A 153 7.68 1.92 -14.86
CA PHE A 153 7.62 2.64 -13.59
C PHE A 153 6.46 3.65 -13.52
N ARG A 154 6.13 4.31 -14.63
CA ARG A 154 4.96 5.21 -14.68
C ARG A 154 3.64 4.45 -14.58
N GLN A 155 3.53 3.26 -15.18
CA GLN A 155 2.34 2.42 -15.05
C GLN A 155 2.11 2.03 -13.60
N VAL A 156 3.13 1.49 -12.92
CA VAL A 156 3.01 1.12 -11.51
C VAL A 156 2.68 2.33 -10.64
N ALA A 157 3.29 3.49 -10.89
CA ALA A 157 2.94 4.72 -10.18
C ALA A 157 1.47 5.14 -10.42
N SER A 158 1.00 5.05 -11.66
CA SER A 158 -0.38 5.36 -12.03
C SER A 158 -1.38 4.42 -11.38
N ASP A 159 -1.05 3.13 -11.26
CA ASP A 159 -1.89 2.15 -10.59
C ASP A 159 -1.96 2.42 -9.09
N SER A 160 -0.85 2.76 -8.45
CA SER A 160 -0.85 3.17 -7.04
C SER A 160 -1.68 4.43 -6.79
N ILE A 161 -1.66 5.42 -7.70
CA ILE A 161 -2.57 6.58 -7.62
C ILE A 161 -4.03 6.13 -7.73
N ARG A 162 -4.35 5.29 -8.72
CA ARG A 162 -5.69 4.75 -8.92
C ARG A 162 -6.17 3.97 -7.69
N HIS A 163 -5.31 3.18 -7.07
CA HIS A 163 -5.63 2.45 -5.84
C HIS A 163 -5.88 3.40 -4.66
N ALA A 164 -5.08 4.45 -4.52
CA ALA A 164 -5.31 5.48 -3.50
C ALA A 164 -6.70 6.13 -3.67
N ASP A 165 -7.10 6.46 -4.90
CA ASP A 165 -8.43 7.02 -5.18
C ASP A 165 -9.56 6.04 -4.84
N ILE A 166 -9.41 4.76 -5.19
CA ILE A 166 -10.38 3.71 -4.84
C ILE A 166 -10.52 3.60 -3.32
N VAL A 167 -9.42 3.52 -2.60
CA VAL A 167 -9.42 3.39 -1.13
C VAL A 167 -10.03 4.63 -0.48
N MET A 168 -9.73 5.83 -0.99
CA MET A 168 -10.34 7.08 -0.54
C MET A 168 -11.86 7.11 -0.76
N ALA A 169 -12.33 6.63 -1.92
CA ALA A 169 -13.75 6.52 -2.20
C ALA A 169 -14.46 5.56 -1.24
N ILE A 170 -13.82 4.42 -0.92
CA ILE A 170 -14.35 3.47 0.06
C ILE A 170 -14.39 4.08 1.46
N ILE A 171 -13.31 4.74 1.92
CA ILE A 171 -13.29 5.45 3.22
C ILE A 171 -14.46 6.44 3.28
N SER A 172 -14.61 7.25 2.24
CA SER A 172 -15.67 8.26 2.14
C SER A 172 -17.06 7.65 2.19
N ALA A 173 -17.29 6.54 1.48
CA ALA A 173 -18.57 5.82 1.49
C ALA A 173 -18.86 5.22 2.87
N VAL A 174 -17.86 4.63 3.54
CA VAL A 174 -17.98 4.08 4.89
C VAL A 174 -18.27 5.17 5.91
N GLU A 175 -17.54 6.29 5.86
CA GLU A 175 -17.77 7.43 6.77
C GLU A 175 -19.17 8.01 6.61
N ARG A 176 -19.69 8.11 5.38
CA ARG A 176 -21.06 8.57 5.09
C ARG A 176 -22.15 7.51 5.30
N GLY A 177 -21.80 6.24 5.48
CA GLY A 177 -22.76 5.12 5.58
C GLY A 177 -23.53 4.88 4.27
N GLU A 178 -22.85 5.05 3.14
CA GLU A 178 -23.42 4.92 1.79
C GLU A 178 -22.91 3.68 1.07
N GLU A 179 -22.38 2.68 1.77
CA GLU A 179 -21.70 1.53 1.16
C GLU A 179 -22.60 0.70 0.22
N GLY A 180 -23.91 0.80 0.38
CA GLY A 180 -24.91 0.09 -0.44
C GLY A 180 -25.59 0.94 -1.52
N LYS A 181 -25.27 2.23 -1.67
CA LYS A 181 -25.85 3.06 -2.74
C LYS A 181 -25.04 2.87 -4.02
N VAL A 182 -25.52 2.02 -4.91
CA VAL A 182 -24.87 1.79 -6.20
C VAL A 182 -25.81 2.24 -7.32
N ASP A 183 -25.30 3.06 -8.23
CA ASP A 183 -25.99 3.44 -9.46
C ASP A 183 -25.31 2.69 -10.61
N LEU A 184 -25.96 1.63 -11.11
CA LEU A 184 -25.42 0.76 -12.14
C LEU A 184 -26.13 0.98 -13.49
N PRO A 185 -25.38 0.96 -14.61
CA PRO A 185 -25.98 0.91 -15.95
C PRO A 185 -26.87 -0.32 -16.14
N SER A 186 -27.69 -0.30 -17.19
CA SER A 186 -28.55 -1.45 -17.47
C SER A 186 -27.75 -2.70 -17.81
N VAL A 187 -28.29 -3.88 -17.48
CA VAL A 187 -27.67 -5.18 -17.82
C VAL A 187 -27.35 -5.30 -19.31
N GLU A 188 -28.19 -4.74 -20.18
CA GLU A 188 -27.95 -4.75 -21.64
C GLU A 188 -26.73 -3.92 -22.04
N GLU A 189 -26.55 -2.75 -21.43
CA GLU A 189 -25.39 -1.89 -21.65
C GLU A 189 -24.11 -2.54 -21.12
N LEU A 190 -24.16 -3.13 -19.92
CA LEU A 190 -23.01 -3.85 -19.35
C LEU A 190 -22.62 -5.06 -20.19
N LYS A 191 -23.60 -5.84 -20.70
CA LYS A 191 -23.34 -6.95 -21.65
C LYS A 191 -22.76 -6.46 -22.97
N ARG A 192 -23.17 -5.28 -23.45
CA ARG A 192 -22.59 -4.68 -24.66
C ARG A 192 -21.12 -4.31 -24.43
N LEU A 193 -20.78 -3.72 -23.29
CA LEU A 193 -19.39 -3.41 -22.92
C LEU A 193 -18.56 -4.70 -22.78
N HIS A 194 -19.10 -5.73 -22.12
CA HIS A 194 -18.40 -7.00 -21.94
C HIS A 194 -18.05 -7.67 -23.27
N ARG A 195 -18.98 -7.70 -24.24
CA ARG A 195 -18.69 -8.21 -25.58
C ARG A 195 -17.62 -7.41 -26.33
N TYR A 196 -17.53 -6.10 -26.09
CA TYR A 196 -16.51 -5.27 -26.72
C TYR A 196 -15.11 -5.65 -26.23
N GLU A 197 -14.96 -5.84 -24.91
CA GLU A 197 -13.73 -6.37 -24.31
C GLU A 197 -13.38 -7.73 -24.93
N GLU A 198 -14.31 -8.70 -24.95
CA GLU A 198 -14.04 -10.04 -25.50
C GLU A 198 -13.54 -10.02 -26.95
N VAL A 199 -14.04 -9.10 -27.78
CA VAL A 199 -13.60 -8.94 -29.18
C VAL A 199 -12.21 -8.30 -29.28
N ALA A 200 -11.91 -7.31 -28.43
CA ALA A 200 -10.59 -6.69 -28.38
C ALA A 200 -9.48 -7.68 -27.96
N HIS A 201 -9.82 -8.66 -27.12
CA HIS A 201 -8.92 -9.71 -26.64
C HIS A 201 -8.56 -10.79 -27.67
N VAL A 202 -9.34 -10.94 -28.76
CA VAL A 202 -9.11 -12.01 -29.76
C VAL A 202 -7.77 -11.86 -30.47
N HIS A 203 -7.19 -10.65 -30.46
CA HIS A 203 -5.89 -10.38 -31.05
C HIS A 203 -4.77 -10.57 -30.02
N SER A 204 -4.40 -11.82 -29.75
CA SER A 204 -3.32 -12.13 -28.80
C SER A 204 -2.01 -11.43 -29.18
N LEU A 205 -1.31 -10.92 -28.17
CA LEU A 205 -0.03 -10.22 -28.33
C LEU A 205 1.15 -11.19 -28.45
N ASP A 206 0.89 -12.51 -28.46
CA ASP A 206 1.87 -13.59 -28.61
C ASP A 206 2.82 -13.36 -29.79
N ARG A 207 2.25 -12.90 -30.92
CA ARG A 207 3.03 -12.63 -32.13
C ARG A 207 4.01 -11.48 -31.94
N VAL A 208 3.67 -10.49 -31.11
CA VAL A 208 4.57 -9.37 -30.77
C VAL A 208 5.72 -9.88 -29.90
N GLN A 209 5.44 -10.74 -28.92
CA GLN A 209 6.45 -11.32 -28.04
C GLN A 209 7.44 -12.22 -28.81
N GLN A 210 6.94 -13.01 -29.78
CA GLN A 210 7.76 -13.86 -30.64
C GLN A 210 8.68 -13.06 -31.57
N LEU A 211 8.23 -11.90 -32.05
CA LEU A 211 9.01 -11.03 -32.94
C LEU A 211 10.00 -10.14 -32.18
N PHE A 212 9.72 -9.82 -30.91
CA PHE A 212 10.54 -8.95 -30.08
C PHE A 212 10.80 -9.56 -28.70
N PRO A 213 11.75 -10.52 -28.57
CA PRO A 213 12.06 -11.21 -27.32
C PRO A 213 12.88 -10.31 -26.38
N SER A 214 12.26 -9.24 -25.89
CA SER A 214 12.83 -8.35 -24.88
C SER A 214 12.08 -8.55 -23.56
N PRO A 215 12.78 -8.81 -22.44
CA PRO A 215 12.15 -9.00 -21.14
C PRO A 215 11.26 -7.81 -20.73
N ILE A 216 11.61 -6.60 -21.17
CA ILE A 216 10.85 -5.40 -20.83
C ILE A 216 9.59 -5.23 -21.65
N ILE A 217 9.63 -5.68 -22.92
CA ILE A 217 8.45 -5.71 -23.77
C ILE A 217 7.50 -6.80 -23.26
N ALA A 218 8.03 -7.97 -22.89
CA ALA A 218 7.25 -9.04 -22.27
C ALA A 218 6.53 -8.55 -21.01
N ALA A 219 7.24 -7.88 -20.10
CA ALA A 219 6.63 -7.31 -18.89
C ALA A 219 5.53 -6.27 -19.21
N LEU A 220 5.73 -5.43 -20.23
CA LEU A 220 4.71 -4.46 -20.66
C LEU A 220 3.47 -5.14 -21.24
N LEU A 221 3.64 -6.17 -22.07
CA LEU A 221 2.52 -6.92 -22.65
C LEU A 221 1.74 -7.67 -21.55
N GLU A 222 2.43 -8.25 -20.57
CA GLU A 222 1.81 -8.88 -19.40
C GLU A 222 0.92 -7.89 -18.63
N THR A 223 1.31 -6.62 -18.50
CA THR A 223 0.44 -5.61 -17.85
C THR A 223 -0.85 -5.36 -18.62
N VAL A 224 -0.80 -5.40 -19.95
CA VAL A 224 -1.98 -5.22 -20.81
C VAL A 224 -2.91 -6.41 -20.61
N GLU A 225 -2.40 -7.64 -20.75
CA GLU A 225 -3.18 -8.87 -20.58
C GLU A 225 -3.82 -8.96 -19.18
N ALA A 226 -3.09 -8.57 -18.14
CA ALA A 226 -3.61 -8.54 -16.77
C ALA A 226 -4.76 -7.53 -16.57
N ASP A 227 -4.67 -6.33 -17.16
CA ASP A 227 -5.73 -5.33 -17.09
C ASP A 227 -6.98 -5.76 -17.88
N GLU A 228 -6.76 -6.39 -19.02
CA GLU A 228 -7.78 -6.95 -19.88
C GLU A 228 -8.57 -8.07 -19.16
N GLU A 229 -7.90 -9.03 -18.52
CA GLU A 229 -8.56 -10.05 -17.67
C GLU A 229 -9.32 -9.44 -16.49
N LYS A 230 -8.79 -8.35 -15.93
CA LYS A 230 -9.41 -7.63 -14.82
C LYS A 230 -10.68 -6.89 -15.29
N HIS A 231 -10.68 -6.28 -16.46
CA HIS A 231 -11.87 -5.63 -17.04
C HIS A 231 -13.01 -6.62 -17.25
N SER A 232 -12.69 -7.77 -17.87
CA SER A 232 -13.67 -8.84 -18.10
C SER A 232 -14.32 -9.29 -16.79
N ARG A 233 -13.51 -9.61 -15.77
CA ARG A 233 -14.01 -9.99 -14.43
C ARG A 233 -14.84 -8.90 -13.76
N LEU A 234 -14.46 -7.63 -13.90
CA LEU A 234 -15.19 -6.51 -13.32
C LEU A 234 -16.57 -6.35 -13.98
N LEU A 235 -16.64 -6.42 -15.31
CA LEU A 235 -17.91 -6.34 -16.04
C LEU A 235 -18.84 -7.49 -15.70
N SER A 236 -18.33 -8.72 -15.55
CA SER A 236 -19.14 -9.86 -15.11
C SER A 236 -19.77 -9.61 -13.73
N LYS A 237 -19.00 -9.10 -12.76
CA LYS A 237 -19.52 -8.74 -11.43
C LYS A 237 -20.58 -7.66 -11.48
N LEU A 238 -20.39 -6.62 -12.32
CA LEU A 238 -21.39 -5.56 -12.48
C LEU A 238 -22.69 -6.10 -13.08
N ILE A 239 -22.61 -7.02 -14.04
CA ILE A 239 -23.77 -7.71 -14.63
C ILE A 239 -24.53 -8.50 -13.57
N GLU A 240 -23.82 -9.24 -12.71
CA GLU A 240 -24.40 -10.01 -11.61
C GLU A 240 -25.12 -9.10 -10.61
N MET A 241 -24.47 -8.00 -10.18
CA MET A 241 -25.06 -7.02 -9.26
C MET A 241 -26.31 -6.35 -9.85
N SER A 242 -26.24 -5.90 -11.12
CA SER A 242 -27.37 -5.27 -11.83
C SER A 242 -28.53 -6.25 -12.09
N SER A 243 -28.24 -7.56 -12.17
CA SER A 243 -29.28 -8.61 -12.33
C SER A 243 -29.91 -9.05 -11.00
N ALA A 244 -29.22 -8.84 -9.88
CA ALA A 244 -29.65 -9.26 -8.55
C ALA A 244 -30.49 -8.21 -7.80
N GLU A 245 -30.45 -6.94 -8.22
CA GLU A 245 -31.36 -5.92 -7.69
C GLU A 245 -32.80 -6.18 -8.16
N PRO A 246 -33.78 -6.36 -7.25
CA PRO A 246 -35.17 -6.31 -7.65
C PRO A 246 -35.43 -4.89 -8.16
N ARG A 247 -35.88 -4.78 -9.42
CA ARG A 247 -36.36 -3.51 -9.98
C ARG A 247 -37.37 -2.92 -8.99
N ALA A 248 -37.00 -1.83 -8.33
CA ALA A 248 -37.92 -1.02 -7.53
C ALA A 248 -39.00 -0.41 -8.43
#